data_AF-A0A4Y2JAY2-F1
#
_entry.id   AF-A0A4Y2JAY2-F1
#
_cell.length_a   1.000
_cell.length_b   1.000
_cell.length_c   1.000
_cell.angle_alpha   90.00
_cell.angle_beta   90.00
_cell.angle_gamma   90.00
#
_symmetry.space_group_name_H-M   'P 1'
#
loop_
_entity.id
_entity.type
_entity.pdbx_description
1 polymer ?
#
loop_
_entity_poly.entity_id
_entity_poly.type
_entity_poly.pdbx_seq_one_letter_code
_entity_poly.pdbx_strand_id
1 'polypeptide(L)'
;MKTVHLKPVFWTCEEILFVTGHGPFPLFLNRFHLSDSDSCACGEVGDPIHYAASCPLTLSWHIRKPSTPLESLWYQRVLENQNSSKRIINMIKFIIDNENIMRL
;
A
#
# COMPACT_ATOMS: atom_id res chain seq x y z
N MET A 1 15.47 36.00 5.42
CA MET A 1 15.29 34.61 4.94
C MET A 1 14.70 33.78 6.06
N LYS A 2 13.54 33.15 5.86
CA LYS A 2 13.05 32.12 6.79
C LYS A 2 13.78 30.81 6.47
N THR A 3 14.53 30.30 7.43
CA THR A 3 15.18 28.99 7.31
C THR A 3 14.11 27.91 7.38
N VAL A 4 13.82 27.27 6.25
CA VAL A 4 12.91 26.11 6.21
C VAL A 4 13.73 24.89 6.60
N HIS A 5 13.54 24.40 7.82
CA HIS A 5 14.12 23.13 8.26
C HIS A 5 13.34 21.98 7.62
N LEU A 6 13.80 21.52 6.46
CA LEU A 6 13.35 20.24 5.91
C LEU A 6 14.05 19.13 6.69
N LYS A 7 13.32 18.43 7.57
CA LYS A 7 13.78 17.13 8.07
C LYS A 7 13.62 16.14 6.93
N PRO A 8 14.70 15.52 6.41
CA PRO A 8 14.56 14.45 5.44
C PRO A 8 13.82 13.30 6.14
N VAL A 9 12.63 12.98 5.66
CA VAL A 9 11.93 11.76 6.07
C VAL A 9 12.41 10.68 5.11
N PHE A 10 13.24 9.77 5.61
CA PHE A 10 13.71 8.64 4.83
C PHE A 10 12.62 7.56 4.83
N TRP A 11 11.77 7.57 3.81
CA TRP A 11 10.84 6.46 3.57
C TRP A 11 11.59 5.28 2.98
N THR A 12 11.18 4.08 3.39
CA THR A 12 11.60 2.83 2.78
C THR A 12 10.96 2.67 1.40
N CYS A 13 11.52 1.79 0.57
CA CYS A 13 10.96 1.49 -0.74
C CYS A 13 9.52 0.98 -0.61
N GLU A 14 9.23 0.13 0.37
CA GLU A 14 7.92 -0.44 0.62
C GLU A 14 6.88 0.62 0.99
N GLU A 15 7.25 1.62 1.80
CA GLU A 15 6.38 2.74 2.14
C GLU A 15 6.08 3.62 0.92
N ILE A 16 7.08 3.83 0.05
CA ILE A 16 6.89 4.57 -1.21
C ILE A 16 5.94 3.81 -2.14
N LEU A 17 6.13 2.50 -2.31
CA LEU A 17 5.24 1.66 -3.12
C LEU A 17 3.80 1.73 -2.59
N PHE A 18 3.62 1.62 -1.28
CA PHE A 18 2.31 1.67 -0.64
C PHE A 18 1.59 3.00 -0.87
N VAL A 19 2.23 4.15 -0.62
CA VAL A 19 1.58 5.47 -0.73
C VAL A 19 1.30 5.85 -2.18
N THR A 20 2.19 5.50 -3.09
CA THR A 20 2.03 5.85 -4.51
C THR A 20 1.12 4.86 -5.25
N GLY A 21 0.87 3.70 -4.63
CA GLY A 21 0.23 2.56 -5.26
C GLY A 21 1.04 1.90 -6.35
N HIS A 22 2.33 2.19 -6.46
CA HIS A 22 3.24 1.54 -7.41
C HIS A 22 3.65 0.14 -6.95
N GLY A 23 4.18 -0.64 -7.90
CA GLY A 23 4.81 -1.92 -7.62
C GLY A 23 3.85 -3.09 -7.82
N PRO A 24 3.67 -3.97 -6.83
CA PRO A 24 3.06 -5.27 -7.08
C PRO A 24 1.52 -5.25 -7.12
N PHE A 25 0.91 -4.07 -7.13
CA PHE A 25 -0.54 -3.89 -7.07
C PHE A 25 -1.19 -4.10 -8.44
N PRO A 26 -2.18 -5.02 -8.56
CA PRO A 26 -2.93 -5.23 -9.81
C PRO A 26 -3.44 -3.94 -10.46
N LEU A 27 -4.00 -3.01 -9.68
CA LEU A 27 -4.49 -1.72 -10.20
C LEU A 27 -3.41 -0.92 -10.92
N PHE A 28 -2.20 -0.91 -10.37
CA PHE A 28 -1.06 -0.24 -11.00
C PHE A 28 -0.62 -0.96 -12.28
N LEU A 29 -0.46 -2.28 -12.23
CA LEU A 29 -0.02 -3.05 -13.38
C LEU A 29 -1.00 -2.93 -14.55
N ASN A 30 -2.29 -2.99 -14.27
CA ASN A 30 -3.33 -2.81 -15.29
C ASN A 30 -3.29 -1.40 -15.92
N ARG A 31 -3.15 -0.36 -15.09
CA ARG A 31 -3.04 1.02 -15.57
C ARG A 31 -1.88 1.24 -16.56
N PHE A 32 -0.78 0.49 -16.40
CA PHE A 32 0.39 0.56 -17.28
C PHE A 32 0.41 -0.54 -18.35
N HIS A 33 -0.69 -1.27 -18.56
CA HIS A 33 -0.81 -2.38 -19.51
C HIS A 33 0.24 -3.49 -19.29
N LEU A 34 0.63 -3.70 -18.04
CA LEU A 34 1.50 -4.80 -17.60
C LEU A 34 0.69 -6.02 -17.10
N SER A 35 -0.61 -5.85 -16.89
CA SER A 35 -1.57 -6.88 -16.50
C SER A 35 -2.90 -6.65 -17.21
N ASP A 36 -3.60 -7.72 -17.58
CA ASP A 36 -4.92 -7.65 -18.22
C ASP A 36 -6.04 -7.32 -17.23
N SER A 37 -5.78 -7.44 -15.92
CA SER A 37 -6.75 -7.18 -14.86
C SER A 37 -6.17 -6.34 -13.72
N ASP A 38 -7.01 -5.47 -13.16
CA ASP A 38 -6.76 -4.70 -11.94
C ASP A 38 -7.17 -5.43 -10.66
N SER A 39 -7.59 -6.69 -10.77
CA SER A 39 -8.19 -7.45 -9.69
C SER A 39 -7.16 -8.21 -8.85
N CYS A 40 -7.35 -8.17 -7.54
CA CYS A 40 -6.73 -9.06 -6.56
C CYS A 40 -7.29 -10.48 -6.70
N ALA A 41 -6.52 -11.50 -6.29
CA ALA A 41 -6.96 -12.89 -6.28
C ALA A 41 -8.26 -13.15 -5.49
N CYS A 42 -8.67 -12.24 -4.60
CA CYS A 42 -9.96 -12.32 -3.91
C CYS A 42 -11.15 -11.74 -4.70
N GLY A 43 -10.94 -11.28 -5.93
CA GLY A 43 -11.99 -10.77 -6.83
C GLY A 43 -12.30 -9.27 -6.72
N GLU A 44 -11.65 -8.54 -5.81
CA GLU A 44 -11.82 -7.09 -5.63
C GLU A 44 -10.67 -6.31 -6.29
N VAL A 45 -10.82 -4.99 -6.45
CA VAL A 45 -9.75 -4.13 -6.99
C VAL A 45 -8.48 -4.23 -6.14
N GLY A 46 -7.36 -4.57 -6.77
CA GLY A 46 -6.07 -4.79 -6.12
C GLY A 46 -5.30 -3.49 -5.86
N ASP A 47 -5.90 -2.54 -5.15
CA ASP A 47 -5.27 -1.29 -4.73
C ASP A 47 -4.60 -1.41 -3.33
N PRO A 48 -3.71 -0.47 -2.95
CA PRO A 48 -3.02 -0.54 -1.66
C PRO A 48 -3.94 -0.53 -0.44
N ILE A 49 -5.03 0.23 -0.47
CA ILE A 49 -5.99 0.32 0.63
C ILE A 49 -6.73 -1.00 0.78
N HIS A 50 -7.10 -1.63 -0.33
CA HIS A 50 -7.71 -2.95 -0.33
C HIS A 50 -6.81 -3.94 0.42
N TYR A 51 -5.53 -4.04 0.07
CA TYR A 51 -4.58 -4.91 0.77
C TYR A 51 -4.37 -4.51 2.24
N ALA A 52 -4.29 -3.23 2.55
CA ALA A 52 -4.05 -2.77 3.91
C ALA A 52 -5.26 -2.89 4.84
N ALA A 53 -6.50 -2.94 4.33
CA ALA A 53 -7.68 -2.78 5.17
C ALA A 53 -8.80 -3.80 4.95
N SER A 54 -8.79 -4.59 3.87
CA SER A 54 -9.92 -5.47 3.56
C SER A 54 -9.57 -6.80 2.90
N CYS A 55 -8.40 -6.96 2.28
CA CYS A 55 -8.07 -8.16 1.53
C CYS A 55 -7.97 -9.38 2.47
N PRO A 56 -8.71 -10.47 2.22
CA PRO A 56 -8.62 -11.68 3.04
C PRO A 56 -7.21 -12.30 3.05
N LEU A 57 -6.43 -12.11 1.97
CA LEU A 57 -5.09 -12.66 1.82
C LEU A 57 -4.03 -11.96 2.68
N THR A 58 -4.33 -10.77 3.22
CA THR A 58 -3.42 -9.96 4.04
C THR A 58 -3.97 -9.66 5.43
N LEU A 59 -4.90 -10.48 5.92
CA LEU A 59 -5.60 -10.30 7.21
C LEU A 59 -4.67 -9.99 8.39
N SER A 60 -3.49 -10.61 8.43
CA SER A 60 -2.48 -10.43 9.49
C SER A 60 -1.91 -9.01 9.58
N TRP A 61 -1.96 -8.23 8.50
CA TRP A 61 -1.40 -6.87 8.43
C TRP A 61 -2.45 -5.78 8.43
N HIS A 62 -3.72 -6.12 8.57
CA HIS A 62 -4.80 -5.15 8.46
C HIS A 62 -4.63 -3.95 9.40
N ILE A 63 -4.93 -2.80 8.82
CA ILE A 63 -5.00 -1.50 9.45
C ILE A 63 -6.42 -1.00 9.24
N ARG A 64 -6.91 -0.19 10.18
CA ARG A 64 -8.22 0.44 10.09
C ARG A 64 -8.38 1.17 8.75
N LYS A 65 -9.43 0.85 7.99
CA LYS A 65 -9.76 1.50 6.72
C LYS A 65 -9.88 3.03 6.85
N PRO A 66 -9.42 3.83 5.87
CA PRO A 66 -9.65 5.27 5.86
C PRO A 66 -11.15 5.59 5.74
N SER A 67 -11.54 6.74 6.29
CA SER A 67 -12.78 7.41 5.87
C SER A 67 -12.53 8.08 4.53
N THR A 68 -13.46 7.96 3.59
CA THR A 68 -13.30 8.30 2.17
C THR A 68 -13.05 9.77 1.78
N PRO A 69 -13.06 10.79 2.67
CA PRO A 69 -12.43 12.08 2.35
C PRO A 69 -11.04 12.30 3.00
N LEU A 70 -10.56 11.37 3.83
CA LEU A 70 -9.35 11.52 4.65
C LEU A 70 -8.22 10.57 4.25
N GLU A 71 -8.19 10.11 3.00
CA GLU A 71 -7.24 9.10 2.54
C GLU A 71 -5.77 9.55 2.64
N SER A 72 -5.44 10.77 2.19
CA SER A 72 -4.07 11.30 2.28
C SER A 72 -3.58 11.43 3.73
N LEU A 73 -4.45 11.95 4.60
CA LEU A 73 -4.18 12.04 6.03
C LEU A 73 -4.07 10.65 6.68
N TRP A 74 -4.79 9.67 6.16
CA TRP A 74 -4.70 8.30 6.61
C TRP A 74 -3.35 7.68 6.26
N TYR A 75 -2.86 7.80 5.02
CA TYR A 75 -1.52 7.36 4.65
C TYR A 75 -0.46 7.99 5.54
N GLN A 76 -0.55 9.30 5.78
CA GLN A 76 0.36 10.00 6.68
C GLN A 76 0.35 9.39 8.09
N ARG A 77 -0.82 9.17 8.69
CA ARG A 77 -0.93 8.58 10.05
C ARG A 77 -0.44 7.13 10.11
N VAL A 78 -0.65 6.36 9.03
CA VAL A 78 -0.15 4.98 8.92
C VAL A 78 1.37 4.96 8.90
N LEU A 79 2.00 5.87 8.16
CA LEU A 79 3.47 5.96 8.09
C LEU A 79 4.10 6.58 9.33
N GLU A 80 3.46 7.56 9.96
CA GLU A 80 3.96 8.18 11.20
C GLU A 80 3.91 7.23 12.40
N ASN A 81 2.99 6.25 12.39
CA ASN A 81 2.92 5.23 13.43
C ASN A 81 3.87 4.06 13.11
N GLN A 82 4.92 3.90 13.92
CA GLN A 82 5.95 2.89 13.67
C GLN A 82 5.42 1.44 13.60
N ASN A 83 4.36 1.10 14.35
CA ASN A 83 3.78 -0.25 14.30
C ASN A 83 2.97 -0.45 13.01
N SER A 84 2.20 0.56 12.61
CA SER A 84 1.47 0.56 11.35
C SER A 84 2.41 0.53 10.14
N SER A 85 3.45 1.37 10.13
CA SER A 85 4.50 1.36 9.09
C SER A 85 5.17 -0.01 8.98
N LYS A 86 5.60 -0.63 10.09
CA LYS A 86 6.15 -2.00 10.08
C LYS A 86 5.17 -3.03 9.52
N ARG A 87 3.88 -2.91 9.82
CA ARG A 87 2.85 -3.78 9.24
C ARG A 87 2.75 -3.60 7.72
N ILE A 88 2.73 -2.37 7.23
CA ILE A 88 2.74 -2.08 5.79
C ILE A 88 3.99 -2.65 5.13
N ILE A 89 5.18 -2.41 5.68
CA ILE A 89 6.44 -2.91 5.11
C ILE A 89 6.40 -4.44 4.99
N ASN A 90 5.97 -5.14 6.05
CA ASN A 90 5.88 -6.60 6.04
C ASN A 90 4.79 -7.11 5.07
N MET A 91 3.68 -6.39 4.94
CA MET A 91 2.63 -6.71 3.98
C MET A 91 3.14 -6.59 2.54
N ILE A 92 3.84 -5.51 2.20
CA ILE A 92 4.39 -5.31 0.86
C ILE A 92 5.38 -6.41 0.51
N LYS A 93 6.28 -6.76 1.44
CA LYS A 93 7.21 -7.88 1.27
C LYS A 93 6.48 -9.20 1.00
N PHE A 94 5.45 -9.49 1.80
CA PHE A 94 4.63 -10.67 1.60
C PHE A 94 3.96 -10.69 0.21
N ILE A 95 3.42 -9.57 -0.25
CA ILE A 95 2.80 -9.46 -1.58
C ILE A 95 3.84 -9.72 -2.68
N ILE A 96 5.05 -9.14 -2.56
CA ILE A 96 6.14 -9.35 -3.53
C ILE A 96 6.57 -10.81 -3.56
N ASP A 97 6.79 -11.42 -2.39
CA ASP A 97 7.23 -12.82 -2.28
C ASP A 97 6.18 -13.82 -2.78
N ASN A 98 4.90 -13.42 -2.81
CA ASN A 98 3.76 -14.27 -3.22
C ASN A 98 3.03 -13.72 -4.45
N GLU A 99 3.71 -12.95 -5.30
CA GLU A 99 3.15 -12.23 -6.45
C GLU A 99 2.16 -13.06 -7.28
N ASN A 100 2.49 -14.31 -7.59
CA ASN A 100 1.67 -15.22 -8.39
C ASN A 100 0.34 -15.64 -7.72
N ILE A 101 0.23 -15.52 -6.40
CA ILE A 101 -0.96 -15.89 -5.61
C ILE A 101 -1.86 -14.67 -5.37
N MET A 102 -1.31 -13.46 -5.44
CA MET A 102 -2.01 -12.24 -5.05
C MET A 102 -2.86 -11.64 -6.18
N ARG A 103 -2.70 -12.11 -7.42
CA ARG A 103 -3.34 -11.54 -8.62
C ARG A 103 -4.12 -12.60 -9.38
N LEU A 104 -5.19 -12.17 -10.07
CA LEU A 104 -5.97 -12.99 -11.00
C LEU A 104 -5.30 -13.07 -12.37
#